data_AF-A0A2V5YMZ1-F1
#
_entry.id   AF-A0A2V5YMZ1-F1
#
_cell.length_a   1.000
_cell.length_b   1.000
_cell.length_c   1.000
_cell.angle_alpha   90.00
_cell.angle_beta   90.00
_cell.angle_gamma   90.00
#
_symmetry.space_group_name_H-M   'P 1'
#
loop_
_entity.id
_entity.type
_entity.pdbx_description
1 polymer ?
#
loop_
_entity_poly.entity_id
_entity_poly.type
_entity_poly.pdbx_seq_one_letter_code
_entity_poly.pdbx_strand_id
1 'polypeptide(L)' 'MNSNRSPQDFPYKTYLNILHGPLEIIDVQKLADACTDKWYNQTLCKVNDSVIRMAVVQGEYHWHE' A
#
# COMPACT_ATOMS: atom_id res chain seq x y z
N MET A 1 2.12 2.62 30.48
CA MET A 1 2.91 3.16 29.36
C MET A 1 1.96 3.94 28.47
N ASN A 2 2.03 5.28 28.52
CA ASN A 2 1.06 6.16 27.87
C ASN A 2 1.33 6.18 26.37
N SER A 3 0.46 5.53 25.60
CA SER A 3 0.53 5.55 24.14
C SER A 3 -0.18 6.80 23.61
N ASN A 4 0.45 7.96 23.76
CA ASN A 4 0.05 9.18 23.04
C ASN A 4 0.54 9.09 21.58
N ARG A 5 0.00 8.14 20.80
CA ARG A 5 0.24 8.09 19.35
C ARG A 5 -0.91 8.82 18.66
N SER A 6 -0.60 9.92 17.99
CA SER A 6 -1.51 10.70 17.17
C SER A 6 -1.55 10.13 15.74
N PRO A 7 -2.63 10.29 14.96
CA PRO A 7 -2.69 9.82 13.56
C PRO A 7 -1.57 10.38 12.66
N GLN A 8 -0.98 11.51 13.05
CA GLN A 8 0.15 12.13 12.37
C GLN A 8 1.47 11.36 12.55
N ASP A 9 1.54 10.48 13.54
CA ASP A 9 2.70 9.59 13.76
C ASP A 9 2.73 8.42 12.77
N PHE A 10 1.73 8.33 11.88
CA PHE A 10 1.59 7.24 10.94
C PHE A 10 1.55 7.72 9.48
N PRO A 11 2.72 7.89 8.82
CA PRO A 11 2.81 8.42 7.46
C PRO A 11 2.48 7.36 6.41
N TYR A 12 1.23 6.88 6.40
CA TYR A 12 0.75 5.94 5.39
C TYR A 12 0.81 6.57 4.01
N LYS A 13 1.57 5.97 3.09
CA LYS A 13 1.54 6.36 1.68
C LYS A 13 0.54 5.52 0.92
N THR A 14 -0.56 6.13 0.48
CA THR A 14 -1.58 5.44 -0.31
C THR A 14 -1.72 6.10 -1.68
N TYR A 15 -1.49 5.31 -2.73
CA TYR A 15 -1.59 5.72 -4.12
C TYR A 15 -2.80 5.03 -4.77
N LEU A 16 -3.74 5.83 -5.26
CA LEU A 16 -5.02 5.35 -5.79
C LEU A 16 -5.03 5.22 -7.31
N ASN A 17 -3.98 5.67 -8.00
CA ASN A 17 -3.84 5.51 -9.44
C ASN A 17 -3.66 4.03 -9.83
N ILE A 18 -4.18 3.66 -11.00
CA ILE A 18 -3.98 2.32 -11.59
C ILE A 18 -2.60 2.29 -12.25
N LEU A 19 -1.79 1.26 -11.96
CA LEU A 19 -0.47 1.07 -12.57
C LEU A 19 -0.48 0.16 -13.79
N HIS A 20 -1.38 -0.82 -13.83
CA HIS A 20 -1.35 -1.89 -14.81
C HIS A 20 -2.69 -2.07 -15.54
N GLY A 21 -2.58 -2.27 -16.85
CA GLY A 21 -3.70 -2.60 -17.74
C GLY A 21 -4.00 -4.12 -17.80
N PRO A 22 -5.07 -4.52 -18.52
CA PRO A 22 -5.37 -5.93 -18.75
C PRO A 22 -4.21 -6.68 -19.42
N LEU A 23 -3.94 -7.91 -18.95
CA LEU A 23 -2.89 -8.81 -19.45
C LEU A 23 -1.44 -8.32 -19.29
N GLU A 24 -1.21 -7.21 -18.58
CA GLU A 24 0.14 -6.79 -18.21
C GLU A 24 0.69 -7.64 -17.06
N ILE A 25 1.98 -7.95 -17.13
CA ILE A 25 2.68 -8.66 -16.07
C ILE A 25 2.95 -7.69 -14.92
N ILE A 26 2.50 -8.05 -13.73
CA ILE A 26 2.77 -7.31 -12.50
C ILE A 26 3.96 -7.95 -11.80
N ASP A 27 5.11 -7.28 -11.85
CA ASP A 27 6.28 -7.67 -11.06
C ASP A 27 6.17 -7.11 -9.63
N VAL A 28 5.50 -7.88 -8.77
CA VAL A 28 5.23 -7.52 -7.39
C VAL A 28 6.52 -7.34 -6.58
N GLN A 29 7.54 -8.16 -6.83
CA GLN A 29 8.80 -8.08 -6.09
C GLN A 29 9.53 -6.78 -6.41
N LYS A 30 9.61 -6.40 -7.69
CA LYS A 30 10.22 -5.13 -8.10
C LYS A 30 9.51 -3.91 -7.48
N LEU A 31 8.19 -3.95 -7.36
CA LEU A 31 7.43 -2.89 -6.70
C LEU A 31 7.72 -2.83 -5.20
N ALA A 32 7.84 -3.98 -4.53
CA ALA A 32 8.21 -4.06 -3.13
C ALA A 32 9.63 -3.54 -2.87
N ASP A 33 10.60 -3.95 -3.70
CA ASP A 33 12.02 -3.55 -3.57
C ASP A 33 12.22 -2.03 -3.81
N ALA A 34 11.37 -1.41 -4.63
CA ALA A 34 11.41 0.03 -4.89
C ALA A 34 10.75 0.87 -3.78
N CYS A 35 10.01 0.25 -2.86
CA CYS A 35 9.31 0.95 -1.79
C CYS A 35 10.28 1.41 -0.70
N THR A 36 10.29 2.71 -0.40
CA THR A 36 11.11 3.30 0.68
C THR A 36 10.30 3.64 1.92
N ASP A 37 8.99 3.45 1.87
CA ASP A 37 8.06 3.79 2.95
C ASP A 37 7.75 2.58 3.81
N LYS A 38 7.59 2.81 5.13
CA LYS A 38 7.27 1.74 6.09
C LYS A 38 5.89 1.13 5.85
N TRP A 39 4.92 1.96 5.49
CA TRP A 39 3.56 1.53 5.18
C TRP A 39 3.10 2.19 3.88
N TYR A 40 3.03 1.37 2.83
CA TYR A 40 2.73 1.78 1.48
C TYR A 40 1.59 0.93 0.92
N ASN A 41 0.61 1.57 0.30
CA ASN A 41 -0.52 0.95 -0.38
C ASN A 41 -0.62 1.48 -1.81
N GLN A 42 -0.67 0.58 -2.79
CA GLN A 42 -0.74 0.93 -4.21
C GLN A 42 -1.87 0.19 -4.89
N THR A 43 -2.75 0.92 -5.58
CA THR A 43 -3.66 0.31 -6.56
C THR A 43 -2.86 -0.22 -7.74
N LEU A 44 -2.95 -1.53 -8.00
CA LEU A 44 -2.26 -2.19 -9.10
C LEU A 44 -3.10 -2.12 -10.37
N CYS A 45 -4.31 -2.66 -10.33
CA CYS A 45 -5.22 -2.73 -11.47
C CYS A 45 -6.69 -2.71 -11.05
N LYS A 46 -7.58 -2.43 -12.01
CA LYS A 46 -9.03 -2.51 -11.85
C LYS A 46 -9.54 -3.85 -12.38
N VAL A 47 -10.43 -4.48 -11.64
CA VAL A 47 -11.11 -5.73 -12.00
C VAL A 47 -12.60 -5.51 -11.82
N ASN A 48 -13.33 -5.39 -12.92
CA ASN A 48 -14.74 -4.97 -12.93
C ASN A 48 -14.91 -3.68 -12.13
N ASP A 49 -15.77 -3.67 -11.10
CA ASP A 49 -16.03 -2.50 -10.25
C ASP A 49 -15.10 -2.42 -9.02
N SER A 50 -14.14 -3.34 -8.92
CA SER A 50 -13.19 -3.45 -7.79
C SER A 50 -11.77 -3.13 -8.22
N VAL A 51 -10.87 -2.98 -7.25
CA VAL A 51 -9.43 -2.80 -7.48
C VAL A 51 -8.62 -3.81 -6.71
N ILE A 52 -7.50 -4.24 -7.29
CA ILE A 52 -6.47 -5.00 -6.58
C ILE A 52 -5.44 -4.02 -6.05
N ARG A 53 -5.12 -4.11 -4.76
CA ARG A 53 -4.07 -3.31 -4.11
C ARG A 53 -2.98 -4.19 -3.56
N MET A 54 -1.75 -3.69 -3.60
CA MET A 54 -0.61 -4.26 -2.91
C MET A 54 -0.23 -3.34 -1.75
N ALA A 55 0.07 -3.95 -0.60
CA ALA A 55 0.64 -3.27 0.55
C ALA A 55 2.08 -3.73 0.79
N VAL A 56 2.98 -2.79 1.07
CA VAL A 56 4.30 -3.07 1.66
C VAL A 56 4.24 -2.58 3.10
N VAL A 57 4.55 -3.48 4.03
CA VAL A 57 4.38 -3.26 5.45
C VAL A 57 5.65 -3.63 6.20
N GLN A 58 6.19 -2.68 6.94
CA GLN A 58 7.32 -2.87 7.84
C GLN A 58 6.90 -2.57 9.29
N GLY A 59 7.07 -3.56 10.17
CA GLY A 59 6.75 -3.43 11.60
C GLY A 59 5.26 -3.58 11.90
N GLU A 60 4.80 -2.91 12.96
CA GLU A 60 3.40 -2.96 13.39
C GLU A 60 2.50 -2.13 12.46
N TYR A 61 1.57 -2.78 11.78
CA TYR A 61 0.53 -2.10 11.01
C TYR A 61 -0.73 -1.97 11.86
N HIS A 62 -1.21 -0.75 12.06
CA HIS A 62 -2.49 -0.51 12.70
C HIS A 62 -3.59 -0.80 11.67
N TRP A 63 -4.35 -1.87 11.90
CA TRP A 63 -5.57 -2.12 11.16
C TRP A 63 -6.56 -0.97 11.41
N HIS A 64 -7.38 -0.62 10.42
CA HIS A 64 -8.49 0.31 10.62
C HIS A 64 -9.39 -0.18 11.77
N GLU A 65 -9.97 0.77 12.53
CA GLU A 65 -11.24 0.54 13.23
C GLU A 65 -12.40 0.44 12.22
#